data_AF-A0A179H044-F1
#
_entry.id   AF-A0A179H044-F1
#
_cell.length_a   1.000
_cell.length_b   1.000
_cell.length_c   1.000
_cell.angle_alpha   90.00
_cell.angle_beta   90.00
_cell.angle_gamma   90.00
#
_symmetry.space_group_name_H-M   'P 1'
#
loop_
_entity.id
_entity.type
_entity.pdbx_description
1 polymer ?
#
loop_
_entity_poly.entity_id
_entity_poly.type
_entity_poly.pdbx_seq_one_letter_code
_entity_poly.pdbx_strand_id
1 'polypeptide(L)'
;MEDDDSGGILDIELSDTEDVTEKQANRTGQSEAEFQAVKADYKAKVENGDIFKTISLPLPPEAGKMALQQVVHAIEELYYFRRYQEALDFIKTLHDDGSRRAFDQDTRNLVDTYEARCYRKLNPSS
;
A
#
# COMPACT_ATOMS: atom_id res chain seq x y z
N MET A 1 1.42 -24.85 50.43
CA MET A 1 2.02 -24.69 49.10
C MET A 1 0.82 -24.55 48.21
N GLU A 2 0.38 -23.31 48.04
CA GLU A 2 -0.86 -22.94 47.37
C GLU A 2 -0.65 -21.57 46.73
N ASP A 3 -1.00 -21.57 45.45
CA ASP A 3 -0.90 -20.58 44.39
C ASP A 3 -1.58 -19.24 44.72
N ASP A 4 -1.09 -18.14 44.15
CA ASP A 4 -1.86 -17.35 43.18
C ASP A 4 -0.96 -16.24 42.57
N ASP A 5 -0.44 -16.55 41.39
CA ASP A 5 0.14 -15.61 40.43
C ASP A 5 -0.99 -14.75 39.86
N SER A 6 -1.16 -13.53 40.39
CA SER A 6 -2.03 -12.54 39.75
C SER A 6 -1.50 -11.11 39.93
N GLY A 7 -0.22 -10.94 39.60
CA GLY A 7 0.35 -9.64 39.25
C GLY A 7 -0.06 -9.28 37.82
N GLY A 8 -1.36 -9.13 37.57
CA GLY A 8 -1.92 -8.77 36.28
C GLY A 8 -1.35 -7.44 35.78
N ILE A 9 -0.61 -7.53 34.69
CA ILE A 9 0.04 -6.49 33.85
C ILE A 9 -0.84 -5.32 33.36
N LEU A 10 -2.03 -5.10 33.92
CA LEU A 10 -2.93 -3.99 33.61
C LEU A 10 -3.51 -3.43 34.91
N ASP A 11 -2.64 -2.80 35.71
CA ASP A 11 -3.01 -1.95 36.83
C ASP A 11 -3.56 -0.62 36.28
N ILE A 12 -4.76 -0.66 35.72
CA ILE A 12 -5.49 0.52 35.27
C ILE A 12 -6.59 0.79 36.30
N GLU A 13 -6.24 1.54 37.35
CA GLU A 13 -7.24 2.19 38.21
C GLU A 13 -7.92 3.32 37.41
N LEU A 14 -9.15 3.06 36.95
CA LEU A 14 -10.05 4.09 36.45
C LEU A 14 -10.61 4.87 37.65
N SER A 15 -9.82 5.82 38.15
CA SER A 15 -10.30 6.84 39.09
C SER A 15 -10.90 8.00 38.32
N ASP A 16 -12.23 8.01 38.21
CA ASP A 16 -13.02 9.12 37.69
C ASP A 16 -12.93 10.28 38.70
N THR A 17 -12.07 11.26 38.42
CA THR A 17 -12.05 12.56 39.11
C THR A 17 -11.79 13.63 38.06
N GLU A 18 -12.86 14.26 37.64
CA GLU A 18 -12.85 15.40 36.73
C GLU A 18 -12.16 16.60 37.41
N ASP A 19 -10.93 16.92 37.01
CA ASP A 19 -10.33 18.23 37.25
C ASP A 19 -9.91 18.86 35.91
N VAL A 20 -10.74 19.81 35.49
CA VAL A 20 -10.63 20.63 34.29
C VAL A 20 -9.40 21.54 34.38
N THR A 21 -8.29 21.12 33.75
CA THR A 21 -7.21 22.03 33.35
C THR A 21 -7.21 22.20 31.84
N GLU A 22 -7.81 23.30 31.38
CA GLU A 22 -7.80 23.70 29.97
C GLU A 22 -6.37 24.08 29.52
N LYS A 23 -6.08 23.73 28.25
CA LYS A 23 -4.99 24.22 27.36
C LYS A 23 -3.71 23.39 27.24
N GLN A 24 -3.86 22.11 26.91
CA GLN A 24 -3.21 21.62 25.70
C GLN A 24 -4.27 21.60 24.60
N ALA A 25 -4.10 22.41 23.56
CA ALA A 25 -4.96 22.35 22.38
C ALA A 25 -4.97 20.90 21.90
N ASN A 26 -6.13 20.24 21.97
CA ASN A 26 -6.29 18.86 21.57
C ASN A 26 -6.15 18.80 20.03
N ARG A 27 -4.91 18.73 19.54
CA ARG A 27 -4.55 18.82 18.11
C ARG A 27 -5.14 17.69 17.27
N THR A 28 -5.64 16.64 17.92
CA THR A 28 -6.18 15.41 17.33
C THR A 28 -7.56 15.07 17.88
N GLY A 29 -8.15 15.92 18.72
CA GLY A 29 -9.43 15.68 19.34
C GLY A 29 -10.54 15.84 18.33
N GLN A 30 -11.20 14.74 17.99
CA GLN A 30 -12.41 14.73 17.19
C GLN A 30 -13.60 14.54 18.12
N SER A 31 -14.65 15.35 17.98
CA SER A 31 -15.89 15.10 18.72
C SER A 31 -16.56 13.81 18.24
N GLU A 32 -17.33 13.16 19.10
CA GLU A 32 -18.08 11.94 18.74
C GLU A 32 -18.96 12.16 17.49
N ALA A 33 -19.58 13.35 17.36
CA ALA A 33 -20.39 13.70 16.20
C ALA A 33 -19.58 13.75 14.90
N GLU A 34 -18.37 14.31 14.94
CA GLU A 34 -17.47 14.33 13.79
C GLU A 34 -16.94 12.93 13.45
N PHE A 35 -16.66 12.09 14.44
CA PHE A 35 -16.29 10.70 14.22
C PHE A 35 -17.40 9.90 13.55
N GLN A 36 -18.65 10.04 14.02
CA GLN A 36 -19.80 9.39 13.40
C GLN A 36 -20.05 9.87 11.97
N ALA A 37 -19.82 11.15 11.68
CA ALA A 37 -19.89 11.69 10.32
C ALA A 37 -18.82 11.08 9.40
N VAL A 38 -17.56 11.00 9.85
CA VAL A 38 -16.48 10.36 9.09
C VAL A 38 -16.75 8.87 8.89
N LYS A 39 -17.21 8.18 9.93
CA LYS A 39 -17.54 6.75 9.88
C LYS A 39 -18.69 6.47 8.91
N ALA A 40 -19.70 7.34 8.87
CA ALA A 40 -20.83 7.19 7.95
C ALA A 40 -20.40 7.31 6.48
N ASP A 41 -19.43 8.17 6.18
CA ASP A 41 -18.91 8.37 4.82
C ASP A 41 -17.72 7.45 4.48
N TYR A 42 -17.09 6.83 5.48
CA TYR A 42 -15.89 6.02 5.29
C TYR A 42 -16.15 4.81 4.40
N LYS A 43 -15.38 4.74 3.31
CA LYS A 43 -15.28 3.57 2.44
C LYS A 43 -13.87 3.06 2.47
N ALA A 44 -13.70 1.79 2.85
CA ALA A 44 -12.41 1.12 2.78
C ALA A 44 -11.89 1.18 1.34
N LYS A 45 -10.63 1.57 1.16
CA LYS A 45 -9.99 1.55 -0.14
C LYS A 45 -9.82 0.09 -0.56
N VAL A 46 -10.50 -0.31 -1.63
CA VAL A 46 -10.35 -1.63 -2.23
C VAL A 46 -9.51 -1.48 -3.50
N GLU A 47 -8.25 -1.93 -3.42
CA GLU A 47 -7.37 -1.96 -4.60
C GLU A 47 -7.69 -3.22 -5.42
N ASN A 48 -8.31 -3.05 -6.60
CA ASN A 48 -8.75 -4.15 -7.48
C ASN A 48 -7.73 -4.50 -8.58
N GLY A 49 -6.47 -4.14 -8.40
CA GLY A 49 -5.43 -4.38 -9.41
C GLY A 49 -5.48 -3.42 -10.59
N ASP A 50 -5.99 -2.21 -10.37
CA ASP A 50 -6.17 -1.19 -11.39
C ASP A 50 -5.19 -0.01 -11.25
N ILE A 51 -4.18 -0.11 -10.37
CA ILE A 51 -3.16 0.94 -10.20
C ILE A 51 -2.50 1.26 -11.55
N PHE A 52 -2.25 0.26 -12.39
CA PHE A 52 -1.64 0.44 -13.72
C PHE A 52 -2.40 1.44 -14.62
N LYS A 53 -3.73 1.60 -14.44
CA LYS A 53 -4.56 2.55 -15.20
C LYS A 53 -4.39 3.99 -14.73
N THR A 54 -3.94 4.18 -13.49
CA THR A 54 -3.76 5.51 -12.87
C THR A 54 -2.37 6.09 -13.14
N ILE A 55 -1.44 5.27 -13.65
CA ILE A 55 -0.08 5.68 -13.96
C ILE A 55 -0.07 6.35 -15.33
N SER A 56 0.30 7.62 -15.36
CA SER A 56 0.56 8.34 -16.61
C SER A 56 1.92 7.94 -17.18
N LEU A 57 1.91 7.24 -18.31
CA LEU A 57 3.07 6.96 -19.14
C LEU A 57 3.13 7.94 -20.33
N PRO A 58 4.31 8.39 -20.80
CA PRO A 58 5.66 8.06 -20.32
C PRO A 58 6.00 8.64 -18.96
N LEU A 59 6.81 7.90 -18.20
CA LEU A 59 7.43 8.44 -17.00
C LEU A 59 8.45 9.52 -17.40
N PRO A 60 8.40 10.71 -16.76
CA PRO A 60 9.41 11.73 -16.99
C PRO A 60 10.80 11.20 -16.60
N PRO A 61 11.88 11.69 -17.25
CA PRO A 61 13.25 11.23 -16.97
C PRO A 61 13.68 11.48 -15.51
N GLU A 62 13.08 12.46 -14.84
CA GLU A 62 13.24 12.74 -13.40
C GLU A 62 12.05 12.21 -12.57
N ALA A 63 11.49 11.05 -12.95
CA ALA A 63 10.45 10.41 -12.16
C ALA A 63 10.96 10.18 -10.73
N GLY A 64 10.27 10.77 -9.76
CA GLY A 64 10.62 10.61 -8.36
C GLY A 64 10.39 9.15 -7.90
N LYS A 65 11.07 8.75 -6.81
CA LYS A 65 10.98 7.39 -6.24
C LYS A 65 9.53 6.88 -6.08
N MET A 66 8.60 7.77 -5.77
CA MET A 66 7.17 7.44 -5.65
C MET A 66 6.58 6.92 -6.96
N ALA A 67 6.91 7.55 -8.10
CA ALA A 67 6.41 7.11 -9.40
C ALA A 67 6.97 5.72 -9.79
N LEU A 68 8.25 5.45 -9.49
CA LEU A 68 8.82 4.12 -9.70
C LEU A 68 8.14 3.06 -8.83
N GLN A 69 7.89 3.36 -7.56
CA GLN A 69 7.18 2.45 -6.66
C GLN A 69 5.76 2.16 -7.14
N GLN A 70 5.02 3.17 -7.64
CA GLN A 70 3.70 2.97 -8.22
C GLN A 70 3.74 1.99 -9.41
N VAL A 71 4.75 2.12 -10.28
CA VAL A 71 4.94 1.22 -11.42
C VAL A 71 5.22 -0.21 -10.98
N VAL A 72 6.10 -0.39 -10.00
CA VAL A 72 6.37 -1.71 -9.41
C VAL A 72 5.09 -2.29 -8.83
N HIS A 73 4.37 -1.53 -8.00
CA HIS A 73 3.14 -2.00 -7.37
C HIS A 73 2.05 -2.35 -8.40
N ALA A 74 1.93 -1.59 -9.49
CA ALA A 74 1.03 -1.95 -10.58
C ALA A 74 1.35 -3.31 -11.19
N ILE A 75 2.63 -3.61 -11.42
CA ILE A 75 3.07 -4.91 -11.94
C ILE A 75 2.80 -6.02 -10.92
N GLU A 76 3.10 -5.77 -9.64
CA GLU A 76 2.86 -6.71 -8.54
C GLU A 76 1.38 -7.05 -8.42
N GLU A 77 0.51 -6.05 -8.43
CA GLU A 77 -0.93 -6.24 -8.40
C GLU A 77 -1.41 -7.11 -9.57
N LEU A 78 -1.03 -6.76 -10.81
CA LEU A 78 -1.41 -7.56 -11.98
C LEU A 78 -0.95 -9.02 -11.83
N TYR A 79 0.24 -9.24 -11.26
CA TYR A 79 0.73 -10.59 -10.94
C TYR A 79 -0.12 -11.29 -9.86
N TYR A 80 -0.48 -10.62 -8.77
CA TYR A 80 -1.29 -11.17 -7.69
C TYR A 80 -2.73 -11.48 -8.12
N PHE A 81 -3.32 -10.62 -8.95
CA PHE A 81 -4.63 -10.82 -9.58
C PHE A 81 -4.62 -11.84 -10.72
N ARG A 82 -3.50 -12.55 -10.96
CA ARG A 82 -3.32 -13.55 -12.04
C ARG A 82 -3.50 -12.96 -13.45
N ARG A 83 -3.48 -11.64 -13.61
CA ARG A 83 -3.60 -10.91 -14.89
C ARG A 83 -2.24 -10.83 -15.60
N TYR A 84 -1.64 -11.99 -15.85
CA TYR A 84 -0.27 -12.09 -16.34
C TYR A 84 -0.05 -11.48 -17.73
N GLN A 85 -1.03 -11.59 -18.63
CA GLN A 85 -0.93 -11.00 -19.97
C GLN A 85 -0.88 -9.48 -19.91
N GLU A 86 -1.71 -8.87 -19.06
CA GLU A 86 -1.75 -7.42 -18.87
C GLU A 86 -0.49 -6.92 -18.16
N ALA A 87 0.06 -7.68 -17.22
CA ALA A 87 1.37 -7.38 -16.63
C ALA A 87 2.48 -7.32 -17.70
N LEU A 88 2.50 -8.28 -18.63
CA LEU A 88 3.48 -8.29 -19.72
C LEU A 88 3.27 -7.15 -20.72
N ASP A 89 2.02 -6.83 -21.06
CA ASP A 89 1.68 -5.71 -21.95
C ASP A 89 2.10 -4.36 -21.35
N PHE A 90 1.87 -4.19 -20.06
CA PHE A 90 2.30 -3.01 -19.31
C PHE A 90 3.83 -2.89 -19.29
N ILE A 91 4.55 -3.99 -19.02
CA ILE A 91 6.03 -4.02 -19.05
C ILE A 91 6.57 -3.69 -20.45
N LYS A 92 5.95 -4.21 -21.51
CA LYS A 92 6.32 -3.86 -22.90
C LYS A 92 6.12 -2.38 -23.17
N THR A 93 4.98 -1.82 -22.78
CA THR A 93 4.69 -0.38 -22.92
C THR A 93 5.75 0.47 -22.20
N LEU A 94 6.16 0.08 -20.99
CA LEU A 94 7.24 0.75 -20.25
C LEU A 94 8.60 0.69 -20.98
N HIS A 95 8.87 -0.40 -21.70
CA HIS A 95 10.10 -0.56 -22.48
C HIS A 95 10.07 0.28 -23.76
N ASP A 96 8.96 0.25 -24.50
CA ASP A 96 8.81 0.91 -25.79
C ASP A 96 8.77 2.44 -25.67
N ASP A 97 8.13 2.95 -24.62
CA ASP A 97 7.91 4.38 -24.40
C ASP A 97 9.12 5.08 -23.73
N GLY A 98 10.23 4.36 -23.54
CA GLY A 98 11.48 4.91 -22.99
C GLY A 98 11.48 5.17 -21.48
N SER A 99 10.37 4.88 -20.79
CA SER A 99 10.18 4.99 -19.34
C SER A 99 11.23 4.19 -18.55
N ARG A 100 11.79 3.12 -19.12
CA ARG A 100 12.89 2.33 -18.54
C ARG A 100 14.14 3.16 -18.20
N ARG A 101 14.35 4.31 -18.84
CA ARG A 101 15.47 5.22 -18.55
C ARG A 101 15.36 5.85 -17.17
N ALA A 102 14.15 6.07 -16.67
CA ALA A 102 13.90 6.62 -15.35
C ALA A 102 14.13 5.61 -14.21
N PHE A 103 14.22 4.31 -14.54
CA PHE A 103 14.41 3.27 -13.53
C PHE A 103 15.85 3.16 -13.03
N ASP A 104 16.00 3.06 -11.71
CA ASP A 104 17.24 2.57 -11.08
C ASP A 104 17.45 1.07 -11.33
N GLN A 105 18.64 0.58 -10.99
CA GLN A 105 19.03 -0.80 -11.27
C GLN A 105 18.18 -1.82 -10.52
N ASP A 106 17.82 -1.54 -9.27
CA ASP A 106 16.99 -2.43 -8.45
C ASP A 106 15.58 -2.55 -9.03
N THR A 107 14.98 -1.43 -9.43
CA THR A 107 13.66 -1.40 -10.07
C THR A 107 13.67 -2.20 -11.38
N ARG A 108 14.71 -2.06 -12.20
CA ARG A 108 14.85 -2.85 -13.44
C ARG A 108 14.92 -4.35 -13.15
N ASN A 109 15.76 -4.76 -12.21
CA ASN A 109 15.90 -6.17 -11.82
C ASN A 109 14.57 -6.75 -11.32
N LEU A 110 13.79 -5.96 -10.59
CA LEU A 110 12.49 -6.38 -10.07
C LEU A 110 11.47 -6.55 -11.20
N VAL A 111 11.39 -5.59 -12.13
CA VAL A 111 10.52 -5.69 -13.32
C VAL A 111 10.89 -6.91 -14.17
N ASP A 112 12.17 -7.12 -14.47
CA ASP A 112 12.65 -8.27 -15.23
C ASP A 112 12.31 -9.61 -14.52
N THR A 113 12.39 -9.64 -13.19
CA THR A 113 12.00 -10.81 -12.39
C THR A 113 10.51 -11.11 -12.49
N TYR A 114 9.65 -10.08 -12.40
CA TYR A 114 8.21 -10.24 -12.55
C TYR A 114 7.81 -10.62 -13.99
N GLU A 115 8.48 -10.06 -14.99
CA GLU A 115 8.30 -10.45 -16.39
C GLU A 115 8.56 -11.95 -16.60
N ALA A 116 9.70 -12.45 -16.14
CA ALA A 116 10.05 -13.88 -16.21
C ALA A 116 9.05 -14.76 -15.45
N ARG A 117 8.59 -14.32 -14.27
CA ARG A 117 7.56 -15.04 -13.49
C ARG A 117 6.24 -15.10 -14.23
N CYS A 118 5.80 -14.01 -14.86
CA CYS A 118 4.58 -13.96 -15.67
C CYS A 118 4.66 -14.92 -16.85
N TYR A 119 5.78 -14.95 -17.60
CA TYR A 119 5.97 -15.89 -18.70
C TYR A 119 5.89 -17.35 -18.26
N ARG A 120 6.52 -17.69 -17.12
CA ARG A 120 6.47 -19.04 -16.54
C ARG A 120 5.05 -19.43 -16.09
N LYS A 121 4.25 -18.46 -15.64
CA LYS A 121 2.85 -18.71 -15.25
C LYS A 121 1.91 -18.84 -16.44
N LEU A 122 2.19 -18.15 -17.54
CA LEU A 122 1.41 -18.25 -18.78
C LEU A 122 1.74 -19.51 -19.59
N ASN A 123 2.99 -19.95 -19.56
CA ASN A 123 3.44 -21.19 -20.18
C ASN A 123 3.90 -22.17 -19.08
N PRO A 124 3.00 -22.72 -18.27
CA PRO A 124 3.38 -23.81 -17.39
C PRO A 124 3.75 -24.99 -18.28
N SER A 125 5.03 -25.33 -18.33
CA SER A 125 5.52 -26.55 -18.99
C SER A 125 4.64 -27.72 -18.52
N SER A 126 3.89 -28.33 -19.44
CA SER A 126 3.07 -29.53 -19.16
C SER A 126 3.94 -30.73 -18.83
#